data_AF-A0A941VYT8-F1
#
_entry.id   AF-A0A941VYT8-F1
#
_cell.length_a   1.000
_cell.length_b   1.000
_cell.length_c   1.000
_cell.angle_alpha   90.00
_cell.angle_beta   90.00
_cell.angle_gamma   90.00
#
_symmetry.space_group_name_H-M   'P 1'
#
loop_
_entity.id
_entity.type
_entity.pdbx_description
1 polymer ?
#
loop_
_entity_poly.entity_id
_entity_poly.type
_entity_poly.pdbx_seq_one_letter_code
_entity_poly.pdbx_strand_id
1 'polypeptide(L)'
;MKHIVPLPSFERDIKKFQQEKKESLKNTLDTFNHFVATGEKPFGFRFKKINKNKYEFRIDIRLRVVTKLEGDTFYLVKVGDHNEIKRYLRKYRHK
;
A
#
# COMPACT_ATOMS: atom_id res chain seq x y z
N MET A 1 -18.15 -0.52 -7.27
CA MET A 1 -17.28 -1.64 -6.84
C MET A 1 -15.89 -1.06 -6.68
N LYS A 2 -15.17 -1.34 -5.60
CA LYS A 2 -13.87 -0.68 -5.39
C LYS A 2 -12.79 -1.30 -6.28
N HIS A 3 -11.95 -0.46 -6.88
CA HIS A 3 -10.88 -0.86 -7.80
C HIS A 3 -9.51 -0.70 -7.16
N ILE A 4 -8.53 -1.48 -7.59
CA ILE A 4 -7.12 -1.34 -7.19
C ILE A 4 -6.28 -1.11 -8.44
N VAL A 5 -5.51 -0.02 -8.47
CA VAL A 5 -4.68 0.36 -9.63
C VAL A 5 -3.26 0.67 -9.15
N PRO A 6 -2.22 -0.05 -9.62
CA PRO A 6 -0.85 0.34 -9.38
C PRO A 6 -0.48 1.60 -10.17
N LEU A 7 0.19 2.57 -9.53
CA LEU A 7 0.77 3.70 -10.24
C LEU A 7 2.19 3.38 -10.73
N PRO A 8 2.70 4.06 -11.77
CA PRO A 8 4.06 3.86 -12.25
C PRO A 8 5.14 4.06 -11.17
N SER A 9 4.87 4.88 -10.15
CA SER A 9 5.78 5.03 -9.00
C SER A 9 5.90 3.75 -8.18
N PHE A 10 4.79 3.06 -7.95
CA PHE A 10 4.75 1.79 -7.26
C PHE A 10 5.44 0.70 -8.09
N GLU A 11 5.20 0.67 -9.40
CA GLU A 11 5.87 -0.28 -10.30
C GLU A 11 7.40 -0.10 -10.32
N ARG A 12 7.89 1.15 -10.26
CA ARG A 12 9.33 1.42 -10.15
C ARG A 12 9.92 0.94 -8.82
N ASP A 13 9.15 0.93 -7.75
CA ASP A 13 9.61 0.43 -6.45
C ASP A 13 9.75 -1.09 -6.48
N ILE A 14 8.74 -1.81 -6.98
CA ILE A 14 8.74 -3.29 -7.01
C ILE A 14 9.83 -3.85 -7.93
N LYS A 15 10.26 -3.10 -8.97
CA LYS A 15 11.35 -3.52 -9.86
C LYS A 15 12.67 -3.75 -9.11
N LYS A 16 12.86 -3.08 -7.97
CA LYS A 16 14.07 -3.18 -7.14
C LYS A 16 14.01 -4.32 -6.13
N PHE A 17 12.87 -5.00 -6.00
CA PHE A 17 12.69 -6.03 -5.00
C PHE A 17 13.27 -7.36 -5.48
N GLN A 18 13.92 -8.06 -4.55
CA GLN A 18 14.25 -9.47 -4.73
C GLN A 18 12.96 -10.31 -4.72
N GLN A 19 13.06 -11.54 -5.24
CA GLN A 19 11.92 -12.42 -5.44
C GLN A 19 11.09 -12.66 -4.17
N GLU A 20 11.75 -12.94 -3.05
CA GLU A 20 11.11 -13.15 -1.74
C GLU A 20 10.21 -11.96 -1.31
N LYS A 21 10.71 -10.72 -1.50
CA LYS A 21 9.94 -9.50 -1.21
C LYS A 21 8.74 -9.34 -2.15
N LYS A 22 8.88 -9.73 -3.41
CA LYS A 22 7.76 -9.69 -4.38
C LYS A 22 6.67 -10.69 -4.01
N GLU A 23 7.04 -11.87 -3.52
CA GLU A 23 6.08 -12.89 -3.07
C GLU A 23 5.32 -12.44 -1.83
N SER A 24 6.03 -11.88 -0.83
CA SER A 24 5.38 -11.32 0.36
C SER A 24 4.44 -10.16 0.02
N LEU A 25 4.86 -9.30 -0.92
CA LEU A 25 4.01 -8.24 -1.45
C LEU A 25 2.76 -8.81 -2.13
N LYS A 26 2.90 -9.84 -2.98
CA LYS A 26 1.78 -10.49 -3.67
C LYS A 26 0.74 -11.01 -2.68
N ASN A 27 1.17 -11.80 -1.68
CA ASN A 27 0.26 -12.35 -0.66
C ASN A 27 -0.50 -11.25 0.11
N THR A 28 0.19 -10.14 0.39
CA THR A 28 -0.43 -8.98 1.06
C THR A 28 -1.40 -8.25 0.14
N LEU A 29 -1.09 -8.15 -1.16
CA LEU A 29 -1.99 -7.56 -2.16
C LEU A 29 -3.24 -8.42 -2.36
N ASP A 30 -3.13 -9.74 -2.31
CA ASP A 30 -4.29 -10.65 -2.36
C ASP A 30 -5.20 -10.43 -1.14
N THR A 31 -4.60 -10.30 0.05
CA THR A 31 -5.29 -9.94 1.29
C THR A 31 -5.98 -8.57 1.19
N PHE A 32 -5.30 -7.60 0.60
CA PHE A 32 -5.86 -6.26 0.38
C PHE A 32 -6.99 -6.28 -0.65
N ASN A 33 -6.85 -7.05 -1.73
CA ASN A 33 -7.88 -7.22 -2.74
C ASN A 33 -9.14 -7.85 -2.14
N HIS A 34 -8.98 -8.89 -1.31
CA HIS A 34 -10.09 -9.49 -0.57
C HIS A 34 -10.78 -8.45 0.32
N PHE A 35 -10.04 -7.70 1.14
CA PHE A 35 -10.59 -6.63 1.97
C PHE A 35 -11.34 -5.57 1.16
N VAL A 36 -10.83 -5.18 -0.01
CA VAL A 36 -11.47 -4.19 -0.88
C VAL A 36 -12.76 -4.74 -1.51
N ALA A 37 -12.79 -6.03 -1.83
CA ALA A 37 -13.93 -6.71 -2.44
C ALA A 37 -15.05 -7.01 -1.43
N THR A 38 -14.71 -7.50 -0.25
CA THR A 38 -15.69 -7.97 0.76
C THR A 38 -15.98 -6.94 1.84
N GLY A 39 -15.07 -6.00 2.07
CA GLY A 39 -15.11 -5.10 3.23
C GLY A 39 -14.66 -5.77 4.53
N GLU A 40 -14.43 -7.08 4.54
CA GLU A 40 -14.01 -7.84 5.70
C GLU A 40 -12.52 -7.64 5.94
N LYS A 41 -12.16 -7.13 7.12
CA LYS A 41 -10.77 -6.87 7.49
C LYS A 41 -10.13 -8.16 8.00
N PRO A 42 -9.17 -8.77 7.29
CA PRO A 42 -8.56 -10.02 7.72
C PRO A 42 -7.83 -9.83 9.05
N PHE A 43 -7.84 -10.86 9.89
CA PHE A 43 -7.16 -10.81 11.18
C PHE A 43 -5.67 -10.49 11.00
N GLY A 44 -5.17 -9.51 11.76
CA GLY A 44 -3.78 -9.05 11.64
C GLY A 44 -3.49 -8.09 10.47
N PHE A 45 -4.43 -7.83 9.55
CA PHE A 45 -4.21 -6.89 8.45
C PHE A 45 -4.17 -5.44 8.94
N ARG A 46 -2.95 -4.87 9.01
CA ARG A 46 -2.71 -3.53 9.57
C ARG A 46 -2.97 -2.42 8.55
N PHE A 47 -4.22 -2.28 8.12
CA PHE A 47 -4.67 -1.15 7.31
C PHE A 47 -5.03 0.06 8.18
N LYS A 48 -4.41 1.21 7.92
CA LYS A 48 -4.56 2.45 8.70
C LYS A 48 -4.67 3.67 7.79
N LYS A 49 -5.57 4.60 8.14
CA LYS A 49 -5.63 5.94 7.53
C LYS A 49 -4.46 6.81 7.99
N ILE A 50 -3.74 7.41 7.05
CA ILE A 50 -2.59 8.30 7.33
C ILE A 50 -3.05 9.75 7.43
N ASN A 51 -3.64 10.27 6.36
CA ASN A 51 -4.21 11.61 6.26
C ASN A 51 -5.18 11.70 5.08
N LYS A 52 -6.11 12.66 5.09
CA LYS A 52 -7.05 12.95 3.99
C LYS A 52 -7.61 11.66 3.37
N ASN A 53 -7.14 11.29 2.18
CA ASN A 53 -7.52 10.11 1.42
C ASN A 53 -6.40 9.07 1.26
N LYS A 54 -5.36 9.12 2.09
CA LYS A 54 -4.21 8.21 2.05
C LYS A 54 -4.27 7.20 3.18
N TYR A 55 -3.86 5.99 2.86
CA TYR A 55 -3.86 4.85 3.75
C TYR A 55 -2.52 4.11 3.67
N GLU A 56 -2.19 3.37 4.72
CA GLU A 56 -1.01 2.51 4.81
C GLU A 56 -1.47 1.09 5.14
N PHE A 57 -0.83 0.09 4.56
CA PHE A 57 -0.80 -1.25 5.13
C PHE A 57 0.61 -1.83 5.18
N ARG A 58 0.82 -2.76 6.12
CA ARG A 58 2.10 -3.44 6.30
C ARG A 58 2.09 -4.77 5.55
N ILE A 59 3.21 -5.05 4.90
CA ILE A 59 3.52 -6.38 4.37
C ILE A 59 4.20 -7.19 5.48
N ASP A 60 5.21 -6.58 6.11
CA ASP A 60 5.86 -7.10 7.30
C ASP A 60 6.31 -5.94 8.21
N ILE A 61 7.23 -6.19 9.15
CA ILE A 61 7.77 -5.15 10.05
C ILE A 61 8.63 -4.11 9.32
N ARG A 62 9.28 -4.51 8.23
CA ARG A 62 10.22 -3.74 7.42
C ARG A 62 9.51 -3.01 6.28
N LEU A 63 8.52 -3.61 5.62
CA LEU A 63 7.97 -3.18 4.35
C LEU A 63 6.50 -2.76 4.43
N ARG A 64 6.16 -1.64 3.78
CA ARG A 64 4.82 -1.05 3.84
C ARG A 64 4.40 -0.49 2.48
N VAL A 65 3.09 -0.46 2.25
CA VAL A 65 2.46 0.11 1.06
C VAL A 65 1.65 1.33 1.47
N VAL A 66 1.79 2.40 0.68
CA VAL A 66 0.93 3.59 0.76
C VAL A 66 -0.05 3.56 -0.40
N THR A 67 -1.33 3.71 -0.08
CA THR A 67 -2.41 3.84 -1.06
C THR A 67 -3.12 5.18 -0.94
N LYS A 68 -3.81 5.58 -2.01
CA LYS A 68 -4.68 6.74 -2.06
C LYS A 68 -6.04 6.32 -2.57
N LEU A 69 -7.11 6.72 -1.89
CA LEU A 69 -8.49 6.49 -2.31
C LEU A 69 -9.01 7.73 -3.05
N GLU A 70 -9.50 7.57 -4.27
CA GLU A 70 -10.22 8.61 -5.01
C GLU A 70 -11.47 8.00 -5.64
N GLY A 71 -12.65 8.55 -5.30
CA GLY A 71 -13.91 7.86 -5.56
C GLY A 71 -13.87 6.43 -5.01
N ASP A 72 -14.06 5.46 -5.89
CA ASP A 72 -14.02 4.04 -5.59
C ASP A 72 -12.67 3.37 -5.88
N THR A 73 -11.62 4.12 -6.24
CA THR A 73 -10.34 3.54 -6.66
C THR A 73 -9.25 3.73 -5.60
N PHE A 74 -8.65 2.60 -5.17
CA PHE A 74 -7.40 2.58 -4.44
C PHE A 74 -6.21 2.55 -5.40
N TYR A 75 -5.48 3.66 -5.45
CA TYR A 75 -4.21 3.75 -6.15
C TYR A 75 -3.07 3.26 -5.25
N LEU A 76 -2.28 2.27 -5.69
CA LEU A 76 -1.05 1.88 -5.02
C LEU A 76 0.03 2.88 -5.43
N VAL A 77 0.53 3.66 -4.46
CA VAL A 77 1.37 4.84 -4.76
C VAL A 77 2.84 4.58 -4.51
N LYS A 78 3.16 3.94 -3.39
CA LYS A 78 4.54 3.70 -2.95
C LYS A 78 4.59 2.37 -2.19
N VAL A 79 5.65 1.61 -2.42
CA VAL A 79 6.06 0.53 -1.50
C VAL A 79 7.52 0.76 -1.11
N GLY A 80 7.86 0.42 0.12
CA GLY A 80 9.20 0.62 0.63
C GLY A 80 9.29 0.38 2.12
N ASP A 81 10.50 0.55 2.64
CA ASP A 81 10.74 0.40 4.06
C ASP A 81 10.18 1.55 4.89
N HIS A 82 10.25 1.43 6.22
CA HIS A 82 9.77 2.49 7.13
C HIS A 82 10.38 3.88 6.82
N ASN A 83 11.67 3.95 6.49
CA ASN A 83 12.38 5.20 6.23
C ASN A 83 11.99 5.79 4.87
N GLU A 84 11.86 4.94 3.85
CA GLU A 84 11.37 5.33 2.52
C GLU A 84 9.94 5.88 2.59
N ILE A 85 9.04 5.19 3.31
CA ILE A 85 7.66 5.65 3.50
C ILE A 85 7.64 6.96 4.30
N LYS A 86 8.42 7.08 5.37
CA LYS A 86 8.50 8.33 6.15
C LYS A 86 8.99 9.50 5.28
N ARG A 87 10.01 9.28 4.45
CA ARG A 87 10.55 10.27 3.50
C ARG A 87 9.52 10.67 2.46
N TYR A 88 8.81 9.70 1.91
CA TYR A 88 7.72 9.93 0.97
C TYR A 88 6.64 10.81 1.63
N LEU A 89 6.11 10.40 2.79
CA LEU A 89 5.03 11.09 3.49
C LEU A 89 5.39 12.50 3.97
N ARG A 90 6.66 12.78 4.31
CA ARG A 90 7.13 14.13 4.66
C ARG A 90 6.79 15.17 3.60
N LYS A 91 6.91 14.81 2.31
CA LYS A 91 6.58 15.69 1.19
C LYS A 91 5.08 16.06 1.11
N TYR A 92 4.22 15.35 1.84
CA TYR A 92 2.78 15.54 1.83
C TYR A 92 2.20 16.03 3.16
N ARG A 93 3.05 16.35 4.15
CA ARG A 93 2.60 16.92 5.44
C ARG A 93 2.29 18.42 5.38
N HIS A 94 2.65 19.10 4.30
CA HIS A 94 2.52 20.56 4.14
C HIS A 94 1.60 20.98 2.96
N LYS A 95 0.72 20.09 2.49
CA LYS A 95 -0.30 20.40 1.46
C LYS A 95 -1.68 19.88 1.86
#